data_AF-A0A1F9NTV1-F1
#
_entry.id   AF-A0A1F9NTV1-F1
#
_cell.length_a   1.000
_cell.length_b   1.000
_cell.length_c   1.000
_cell.angle_alpha   90.00
_cell.angle_beta   90.00
_cell.angle_gamma   90.00
#
_symmetry.space_group_name_H-M   'P 1'
#
loop_
_entity.id
_entity.type
_entity.pdbx_description
1 polymer ?
#
loop_
_entity_poly.entity_id
_entity_poly.type
_entity_poly.pdbx_seq_one_letter_code
_entity_poly.pdbx_strand_id
1 'polypeptide(L)'
;MWIEKAEPLTRGFPEETTGAMVNRPPRIKDIISGMILLAARGRDPIPLAKVHSILHEMKSHESILSGLRFSLTGAVCYSRDVDQAITHLTEGGFLEIVNGSAVLGERGHEFGDYLSGFLTNSQIQAVHSASLRFHERVRRDVGDPRNRR
;
A
#
# COMPACT_ATOMS: atom_id res chain seq x y z
N MET A 1 -29.32 50.93 1.72
CA MET A 1 -29.87 49.59 1.45
C MET A 1 -28.78 48.81 0.75
N TRP A 2 -28.12 47.92 1.48
CA TRP A 2 -26.95 47.16 1.04
C TRP A 2 -27.45 45.90 0.32
N ILE A 3 -26.90 45.59 -0.85
CA ILE A 3 -27.10 44.30 -1.51
C ILE A 3 -25.71 43.67 -1.66
N GLU A 4 -25.37 42.82 -0.69
CA GLU A 4 -24.29 41.85 -0.80
C GLU A 4 -24.65 40.87 -1.92
N LYS A 5 -23.79 40.75 -2.93
CA LYS A 5 -23.82 39.62 -3.85
C LYS A 5 -23.09 38.46 -3.16
N ALA A 6 -23.84 37.54 -2.57
CA ALA A 6 -23.32 36.25 -2.17
C ALA A 6 -23.17 35.36 -3.42
N GLU A 7 -21.94 34.97 -3.75
CA GLU A 7 -21.67 33.84 -4.64
C GLU A 7 -22.00 32.52 -3.92
N PRO A 8 -22.73 31.58 -4.54
CA PRO A 8 -22.87 30.25 -3.96
C PRO A 8 -21.59 29.43 -4.20
N LEU A 9 -20.84 29.21 -3.11
CA LEU A 9 -19.82 28.17 -3.02
C LEU A 9 -20.50 26.79 -3.00
N THR A 10 -20.85 26.26 -4.17
CA THR A 10 -21.06 24.81 -4.33
C THR A 10 -19.91 24.25 -5.15
N ARG A 11 -18.77 24.03 -4.48
CA ARG A 11 -17.75 23.10 -4.94
C ARG A 11 -18.28 21.69 -4.64
N GLY A 12 -19.22 21.25 -5.48
CA GLY A 12 -19.75 19.90 -5.44
C GLY A 12 -18.60 18.92 -5.63
N PHE A 13 -18.44 18.02 -4.67
CA PHE A 13 -17.68 16.79 -4.84
C PHE A 13 -18.15 16.11 -6.13
N PRO A 14 -17.26 15.62 -7.01
CA PRO A 14 -17.72 14.78 -8.08
C PRO A 14 -18.36 13.53 -7.45
N GLU A 15 -19.65 13.35 -7.70
CA GLU A 15 -20.33 12.06 -7.53
C GLU A 15 -19.51 11.00 -8.26
N GLU A 16 -18.68 10.26 -7.53
CA GLU A 16 -18.09 9.02 -8.05
C GLU A 16 -19.20 7.97 -8.08
N THR A 17 -19.80 7.92 -9.26
CA THR A 17 -20.73 6.92 -9.79
C THR A 17 -20.54 5.53 -9.19
N THR A 18 -21.63 5.05 -8.62
CA THR A 18 -21.93 3.66 -8.35
C THR A 18 -21.64 2.77 -9.57
N GLY A 19 -20.84 1.71 -9.37
CA GLY A 19 -21.05 0.44 -10.09
C GLY A 19 -20.49 0.29 -11.51
N ALA A 20 -19.30 0.80 -11.82
CA ALA A 20 -18.55 0.30 -12.97
C ALA A 20 -17.18 -0.20 -12.52
N MET A 21 -16.93 -1.51 -12.64
CA MET A 21 -15.58 -2.09 -12.53
C MET A 21 -14.72 -1.42 -13.61
N VAL A 22 -13.98 -0.37 -13.22
CA VAL A 22 -13.10 0.33 -14.15
C VAL A 22 -11.95 -0.64 -14.43
N ASN A 23 -11.94 -1.22 -15.62
CA ASN A 23 -10.85 -2.05 -16.13
C ASN A 23 -9.63 -1.16 -16.43
N ARG A 24 -9.12 -0.50 -15.39
CA ARG A 24 -7.93 0.33 -15.44
C ARG A 24 -6.74 -0.57 -15.15
N PRO A 25 -5.63 -0.43 -15.89
CA PRO A 25 -4.39 -1.08 -15.51
C PRO A 25 -4.09 -0.76 -14.03
N PRO A 26 -3.86 -1.78 -13.19
CA PRO A 26 -3.65 -1.57 -11.77
C PRO A 26 -2.44 -0.67 -11.59
N ARG A 27 -2.58 0.40 -10.80
CA ARG A 27 -1.42 1.25 -10.54
C ARG A 27 -0.51 0.49 -9.60
N ILE A 28 0.79 0.66 -9.78
CA ILE A 28 1.77 -0.01 -8.92
C ILE A 28 1.54 0.30 -7.45
N LYS A 29 1.12 1.54 -7.13
CA LYS A 29 0.69 1.95 -5.78
C LYS A 29 -0.36 1.00 -5.20
N ASP A 30 -1.39 0.62 -5.96
CA ASP A 30 -2.49 -0.21 -5.48
C ASP A 30 -2.02 -1.65 -5.21
N ILE A 31 -1.11 -2.16 -6.04
CA ILE A 31 -0.43 -3.45 -5.83
C ILE A 31 0.38 -3.43 -4.53
N ILE A 32 1.20 -2.38 -4.32
CA ILE A 32 2.04 -2.27 -3.12
C ILE A 32 1.18 -2.09 -1.86
N SER A 33 0.15 -1.24 -1.92
CA SER A 33 -0.83 -1.10 -0.84
C SER A 33 -1.46 -2.45 -0.52
N GLY A 34 -1.84 -3.20 -1.57
CA GLY A 34 -2.31 -4.57 -1.53
C GLY A 34 -1.44 -5.48 -0.68
N MET A 35 -0.16 -5.52 -1.07
CA MET A 35 0.81 -6.40 -0.46
C MET A 35 1.10 -6.04 1.01
N ILE A 36 1.31 -4.75 1.31
CA ILE A 36 1.67 -4.32 2.67
C ILE A 36 0.51 -4.59 3.62
N LEU A 37 -0.73 -4.24 3.25
CA LEU A 37 -1.86 -4.43 4.15
C LEU A 37 -2.17 -5.91 4.40
N LEU A 38 -2.15 -6.74 3.35
CA LEU A 38 -2.38 -8.18 3.50
C LEU A 38 -1.30 -8.83 4.36
N ALA A 39 -0.05 -8.37 4.27
CA ALA A 39 1.01 -8.83 5.15
C ALA A 39 0.82 -8.36 6.60
N ALA A 40 0.32 -7.13 6.82
CA ALA A 40 0.07 -6.58 8.15
C ALA A 40 -1.09 -7.29 8.89
N ARG A 41 -2.01 -7.93 8.14
CA ARG A 41 -3.07 -8.79 8.72
C ARG A 41 -2.51 -10.02 9.43
N GLY A 42 -1.26 -10.41 9.16
CA GLY A 42 -0.58 -11.54 9.80
C GLY A 42 -0.29 -11.38 11.30
N ARG A 43 -0.77 -10.30 11.95
CA ARG A 43 -0.52 -9.90 13.35
C ARG A 43 0.93 -9.52 13.68
N ASP A 44 1.91 -9.91 12.86
CA ASP A 44 3.28 -9.46 13.03
C ASP A 44 3.46 -8.02 12.48
N PRO A 45 3.96 -7.08 13.29
CA PRO A 45 4.29 -5.74 12.82
C PRO A 45 5.32 -5.77 11.70
N ILE A 46 5.14 -4.93 10.68
CA ILE A 46 6.09 -4.80 9.56
C ILE A 46 7.02 -3.62 9.83
N PRO A 47 8.32 -3.82 10.09
CA PRO A 47 9.23 -2.70 10.28
C PRO A 47 9.37 -1.87 9.01
N LEU A 48 9.08 -0.57 9.07
CA LEU A 48 9.08 0.31 7.89
C LEU A 48 10.45 0.35 7.21
N ALA A 49 11.52 0.31 8.00
CA ALA A 49 12.91 0.32 7.53
C ALA A 49 13.24 -0.86 6.58
N LYS A 50 12.46 -1.93 6.59
CA LYS A 50 12.69 -3.14 5.78
C LYS A 50 11.81 -3.22 4.54
N VAL A 51 10.75 -2.42 4.45
CA VAL A 51 9.75 -2.54 3.37
C VAL A 51 10.39 -2.32 2.00
N HIS A 52 11.19 -1.26 1.84
CA HIS A 52 11.82 -0.95 0.56
C HIS A 52 12.84 -2.00 0.12
N SER A 53 13.73 -2.42 1.02
CA SER A 53 14.77 -3.40 0.70
C SER A 53 14.15 -4.75 0.32
N ILE A 54 13.15 -5.21 1.08
CA ILE A 54 12.47 -6.46 0.78
C ILE A 54 11.77 -6.36 -0.58
N LEU A 55 10.96 -5.33 -0.82
CA LEU A 55 10.27 -5.16 -2.11
C LEU A 55 11.24 -5.04 -3.29
N HIS A 56 12.41 -4.43 -3.09
CA HIS A 56 13.47 -4.37 -4.09
C HIS A 56 13.99 -5.77 -4.45
N GLU A 57 14.29 -6.60 -3.46
CA GLU A 57 14.70 -7.99 -3.66
C GLU A 57 13.60 -8.84 -4.29
N MET A 58 12.34 -8.61 -3.93
CA MET A 58 11.21 -9.35 -4.52
C MET A 58 11.03 -9.03 -6.00
N LYS A 59 11.36 -7.79 -6.42
CA LYS A 59 11.07 -7.29 -7.76
C LYS A 59 11.61 -8.18 -8.88
N SER A 60 12.78 -8.80 -8.70
CA SER A 60 13.39 -9.71 -9.68
C SER A 60 12.64 -11.04 -9.86
N HIS A 61 11.79 -11.40 -8.90
CA HIS A 61 11.09 -12.68 -8.85
C HIS A 61 9.57 -12.55 -9.01
N GLU A 62 9.02 -11.35 -8.84
CA GLU A 62 7.59 -11.08 -8.88
C GLU A 62 7.24 -10.21 -10.09
N SER A 63 6.62 -10.80 -11.12
CA SER A 63 6.20 -10.07 -12.32
C SER A 63 5.20 -8.94 -12.02
N ILE A 64 4.40 -9.09 -10.97
CA ILE A 64 3.45 -8.06 -10.51
C ILE A 64 4.15 -6.80 -9.99
N LEU A 65 5.43 -6.89 -9.63
CA LEU A 65 6.28 -5.76 -9.20
C LEU A 65 7.07 -5.15 -10.37
N SER A 66 6.87 -5.59 -11.62
CA SER A 66 7.63 -5.10 -12.78
C SER A 66 7.56 -3.58 -12.95
N GLY A 67 6.45 -2.94 -12.59
CA GLY A 67 6.27 -1.48 -12.62
C GLY A 67 6.95 -0.71 -11.48
N LEU A 68 7.39 -1.38 -10.40
CA LEU A 68 7.96 -0.72 -9.22
C LEU A 68 9.34 -0.14 -9.50
N ARG A 69 9.54 1.15 -9.25
CA ARG A 69 10.85 1.80 -9.48
C ARG A 69 11.55 2.11 -8.18
N PHE A 70 12.86 1.87 -8.16
CA PHE A 70 13.73 2.23 -7.05
C PHE A 70 14.77 3.26 -7.50
N SER A 71 15.01 4.22 -6.63
CA SER A 71 16.16 5.10 -6.67
C SER A 71 17.21 4.56 -5.70
N LEU A 72 18.45 4.42 -6.18
CA LEU A 72 19.60 4.16 -5.33
C LEU A 72 20.05 5.48 -4.71
N THR A 73 20.01 5.58 -3.40
CA THR A 73 20.56 6.70 -2.65
C THR A 73 21.60 6.17 -1.67
N GLY A 74 22.86 6.20 -2.08
CA GLY A 74 23.95 5.54 -1.35
C GLY A 74 23.74 4.02 -1.29
N ALA A 75 23.78 3.45 -0.08
CA ALA A 75 23.56 2.03 0.16
C ALA A 75 22.08 1.63 0.32
N VAL A 76 21.14 2.58 0.19
CA VAL A 76 19.72 2.35 0.44
C VAL A 76 18.93 2.36 -0.87
N CYS A 77 18.10 1.35 -1.05
CA CYS A 77 17.10 1.30 -2.11
C CYS A 77 15.83 1.99 -1.61
N TYR A 78 15.40 3.03 -2.31
CA TYR A 78 14.22 3.81 -1.97
C TYR A 78 13.22 3.80 -3.12
N SER A 79 11.92 3.81 -2.82
CA SER A 79 10.87 3.87 -3.85
C SER A 79 9.76 4.80 -3.41
N ARG A 80 9.48 5.81 -4.26
CA ARG A 80 8.37 6.74 -4.02
C ARG A 80 7.01 6.05 -4.04
N ASP A 81 6.85 5.01 -4.86
CA ASP A 81 5.59 4.26 -4.94
C ASP A 81 5.29 3.54 -3.61
N VAL A 82 6.33 3.07 -2.92
CA VAL A 82 6.21 2.44 -1.59
C VAL A 82 5.80 3.47 -0.54
N ASP A 83 6.45 4.65 -0.51
CA ASP A 83 6.08 5.72 0.42
C ASP A 83 4.66 6.21 0.20
N GLN A 84 4.25 6.36 -1.07
CA GLN A 84 2.89 6.74 -1.42
C GLN A 84 1.88 5.67 -1.00
N ALA A 85 2.22 4.39 -1.10
CA ALA A 85 1.36 3.31 -0.64
C ALA A 85 1.21 3.33 0.89
N ILE A 86 2.31 3.48 1.64
CA ILE A 86 2.27 3.57 3.12
C ILE A 86 1.48 4.81 3.56
N THR A 87 1.75 5.97 2.96
CA THR A 87 1.03 7.22 3.24
C THR A 87 -0.45 7.06 2.96
N HIS A 88 -0.82 6.51 1.81
CA HIS A 88 -2.21 6.28 1.45
C HIS A 88 -2.94 5.33 2.43
N LEU A 89 -2.27 4.26 2.85
CA LEU A 89 -2.83 3.31 3.80
C LEU A 89 -2.99 3.91 5.20
N THR A 90 -2.06 4.74 5.63
CA THR A 90 -2.09 5.40 6.95
C THR A 90 -3.12 6.53 7.00
N GLU A 91 -3.15 7.40 6.00
CA GLU A 91 -4.18 8.45 5.86
C GLU A 91 -5.60 7.86 5.76
N GLY A 92 -5.72 6.68 5.13
CA GLY A 92 -7.00 5.96 5.03
C GLY A 92 -7.44 5.24 6.31
N GLY A 93 -6.58 5.14 7.32
CA GLY A 93 -6.84 4.37 8.56
C GLY A 93 -6.74 2.85 8.38
N PHE A 94 -6.17 2.38 7.27
CA PHE A 94 -5.96 0.95 7.01
C PHE A 94 -4.71 0.42 7.70
N LEU A 95 -3.68 1.26 7.83
CA LEU A 95 -2.47 0.98 8.61
C LEU A 95 -2.31 2.00 9.72
N GLU A 96 -1.68 1.57 10.80
CA GLU A 96 -1.18 2.42 11.87
C GLU A 96 0.33 2.22 12.00
N ILE A 97 1.06 3.30 12.32
CA ILE A 97 2.50 3.22 12.58
C ILE A 97 2.74 3.27 14.08
N VAL A 98 3.22 2.16 14.63
CA VAL A 98 3.52 2.01 16.05
C VAL A 98 4.98 1.59 16.20
N ASN A 99 5.78 2.38 16.92
CA ASN A 99 7.21 2.11 17.15
C ASN A 99 8.01 1.83 15.86
N GLY A 100 7.75 2.61 14.80
CA GLY A 100 8.43 2.45 13.51
C GLY A 100 8.02 1.22 12.70
N SER A 101 6.96 0.52 13.11
CA SER A 101 6.39 -0.62 12.39
C SER A 101 4.97 -0.32 11.95
N ALA A 102 4.60 -0.77 10.75
CA ALA A 102 3.24 -0.77 10.27
C ALA A 102 2.48 -1.95 10.88
N VAL A 103 1.33 -1.66 11.48
CA VAL A 103 0.35 -2.64 11.97
C VAL A 103 -1.00 -2.38 11.31
N LEU A 104 -1.88 -3.38 11.34
CA LEU A 104 -3.23 -3.25 10.80
C LEU A 104 -4.01 -2.21 11.62
N GLY A 105 -4.54 -1.19 10.95
CA GLY A 105 -5.43 -0.19 11.57
C GLY A 105 -6.89 -0.66 11.62
N GLU A 106 -7.74 0.10 12.30
CA GLU A 106 -9.15 -0.23 12.54
C GLU A 106 -9.93 -0.55 11.25
N ARG A 107 -9.65 0.18 10.16
CA ARG A 107 -10.32 0.00 8.86
C ARG A 107 -9.70 -1.08 7.99
N GLY A 108 -8.65 -1.76 8.46
CA GLY A 108 -7.92 -2.76 7.69
C GLY A 108 -8.77 -3.94 7.20
N HIS A 109 -9.96 -4.15 7.77
CA HIS A 109 -10.92 -5.17 7.34
C HIS A 109 -11.64 -4.80 6.03
N GLU A 110 -11.87 -3.51 5.77
CA GLU A 110 -12.57 -2.96 4.58
C GLU A 110 -11.77 -3.11 3.28
N PHE A 111 -10.51 -3.52 3.37
CA PHE A 111 -9.60 -3.47 2.23
C PHE A 111 -9.91 -4.44 1.09
N GLY A 112 -10.64 -5.52 1.38
CA GLY A 112 -11.11 -6.42 0.31
C GLY A 112 -11.98 -5.67 -0.70
N ASP A 113 -12.86 -4.81 -0.19
CA ASP A 113 -13.75 -3.97 -0.99
C ASP A 113 -12.93 -2.92 -1.76
N TYR A 114 -11.95 -2.29 -1.09
CA TYR A 114 -11.02 -1.38 -1.73
C TYR A 114 -10.28 -2.03 -2.91
N LEU A 115 -9.64 -3.19 -2.72
CA LEU A 115 -8.89 -3.86 -3.79
C LEU A 115 -9.80 -4.34 -4.93
N SER A 116 -11.01 -4.81 -4.63
CA SER A 116 -11.94 -5.28 -5.65
C SER A 116 -12.44 -4.16 -6.59
N GLY A 117 -12.37 -2.90 -6.14
CA GLY A 117 -12.66 -1.74 -6.99
C GLY A 117 -11.59 -1.43 -8.05
N PHE A 118 -10.36 -1.92 -7.87
CA PHE A 118 -9.21 -1.55 -8.72
C PHE A 118 -8.51 -2.74 -9.39
N LEU A 119 -8.69 -3.96 -8.87
CA LEU A 119 -7.99 -5.15 -9.32
C LEU A 119 -8.97 -6.23 -9.81
N THR A 120 -8.58 -6.95 -10.86
CA THR A 120 -9.28 -8.18 -11.26
C THR A 120 -9.02 -9.30 -10.25
N ASN A 121 -9.86 -10.33 -10.25
CA ASN A 121 -9.67 -11.50 -9.38
C ASN A 121 -8.29 -12.16 -9.55
N SER A 122 -7.78 -12.26 -10.77
CA SER A 122 -6.44 -12.83 -11.00
C SER A 122 -5.34 -11.94 -10.44
N GLN A 123 -5.49 -10.62 -10.52
CA GLN A 123 -4.57 -9.66 -9.90
C GLN A 123 -4.63 -9.73 -8.38
N ILE A 124 -5.82 -9.84 -7.79
CA ILE A 124 -5.98 -10.03 -6.33
C ILE A 124 -5.25 -11.29 -5.87
N GLN A 125 -5.39 -12.41 -6.57
CA GLN A 125 -4.68 -13.66 -6.24
C GLN A 125 -3.16 -13.52 -6.35
N ALA A 126 -2.68 -12.79 -7.37
CA ALA A 126 -1.25 -12.52 -7.53
C ALA A 126 -0.71 -11.60 -6.43
N VAL A 127 -1.45 -10.54 -6.06
CA VAL A 127 -1.15 -9.64 -4.94
C VAL A 127 -1.09 -10.43 -3.64
N HIS A 128 -2.08 -11.28 -3.37
CA HIS A 128 -2.12 -12.12 -2.17
C HIS A 128 -0.94 -13.11 -2.12
N SER A 129 -0.62 -13.77 -3.23
CA SER A 129 0.54 -14.67 -3.29
C SER A 129 1.85 -13.92 -3.03
N ALA A 130 2.01 -12.73 -3.60
CA ALA A 130 3.17 -11.89 -3.36
C ALA A 130 3.22 -11.36 -1.92
N SER A 131 2.07 -11.02 -1.31
CA SER A 131 2.00 -10.54 0.07
C SER A 131 2.44 -11.61 1.07
N LEU A 132 2.09 -12.88 0.84
CA LEU A 132 2.55 -14.00 1.66
C LEU A 132 4.08 -14.14 1.60
N ARG A 133 4.66 -14.05 0.39
CA ARG A 133 6.12 -14.11 0.21
C ARG A 133 6.83 -12.90 0.82
N PHE A 134 6.21 -11.72 0.76
CA PHE A 134 6.69 -10.53 1.43
C PHE A 134 6.69 -10.70 2.94
N HIS A 135 5.57 -11.14 3.52
CA HIS A 135 5.44 -11.38 4.95
C HIS A 135 6.45 -12.40 5.48
N GLU A 136 6.66 -13.50 4.75
CA GLU A 136 7.67 -14.50 5.13
C GLU A 136 9.10 -13.94 5.09
N ARG A 137 9.43 -13.08 4.12
CA ARG A 137 10.73 -12.38 4.07
C ARG A 137 10.89 -11.44 5.27
N VAL A 138 9.87 -10.65 5.60
CA VAL A 138 9.85 -9.79 6.80
C VAL A 138 10.12 -10.63 8.05
N ARG A 139 9.40 -11.74 8.22
CA ARG A 139 9.54 -12.63 9.38
C ARG A 139 10.94 -13.19 9.52
N ARG A 140 11.57 -13.61 8.42
CA ARG A 140 12.97 -14.08 8.41
C ARG A 140 13.94 -12.97 8.77
N ASP A 141 13.74 -11.77 8.24
CA ASP A 141 14.64 -10.64 8.46
C ASP A 141 14.59 -10.12 9.90
N VAL A 142 13.40 -10.10 10.50
CA VAL A 142 13.15 -9.73 11.90
C VAL A 142 13.61 -10.84 12.86
N GLY A 143 13.47 -12.10 12.44
CA GLY A 143 13.92 -13.27 13.18
C GLY A 143 15.43 -13.48 13.17
N ASP A 144 16.18 -12.92 12.19
CA ASP A 144 17.63 -13.06 12.13
C ASP A 144 18.30 -12.16 13.20
N PRO A 145 18.96 -12.73 14.22
CA PRO A 145 19.62 -11.95 15.27
C PRO A 145 20.76 -11.07 14.75
N ARG A 146 21.28 -11.31 13.53
CA ARG A 146 22.34 -10.50 12.91
C ARG A 146 21.84 -9.15 12.37
N ASN A 147 20.53 -8.98 12.22
CA ASN A 147 19.91 -7.76 11.72
C ASN A 147 19.52 -6.73 12.81
N ARG A 148 19.85 -6.99 14.10
CA ARG A 148 19.58 -6.09 15.24
C ARG A 148 20.73 -5.10 15.53
N ARG A 149 21.38 -4.57 14.50
CA ARG A 149 22.51 -3.63 14.66
C ARG A 149 22.10 -2.19 14.40
#